data_AF-A0A8T0JPL1-F1
#
_entry.id   AF-A0A8T0JPL1-F1
#
_cell.length_a   1.000
_cell.length_b   1.000
_cell.length_c   1.000
_cell.angle_alpha   90.00
_cell.angle_beta   90.00
_cell.angle_gamma   90.00
#
_symmetry.space_group_name_H-M   'P 1'
#
loop_
_entity.id
_entity.type
_entity.pdbx_description
1 polymer ?
#
loop_
_entity_poly.entity_id
_entity_poly.type
_entity_poly.pdbx_seq_one_letter_code
_entity_poly.pdbx_strand_id
1 'polypeptide(L)'
;MKKITQILFLFSLLSFTTYAAVNDFCVADLKGPDTPSGYQCKPPNTVTADDFVFSGLTLKPGDVMVFPQGQLHFQVNSGKGKATAFLAFSSANPGAQLLDLLLFGNSLPSEVIAQTTFLDVEQVKKLKARFGGK
;
A
#
# COMPACT_ATOMS: atom_id res chain seq x y z
N MET A 1 40.67 45.88 -28.73
CA MET A 1 39.85 45.40 -29.86
C MET A 1 38.97 44.25 -29.39
N LYS A 2 37.65 44.44 -29.47
CA LYS A 2 36.59 43.53 -29.01
C LYS A 2 36.65 42.17 -29.72
N LYS A 3 36.54 41.07 -28.96
CA LYS A 3 35.96 39.83 -29.46
C LYS A 3 34.75 39.50 -28.58
N ILE A 4 33.59 39.96 -29.05
CA ILE A 4 32.28 39.61 -28.50
C ILE A 4 31.96 38.24 -29.11
N THR A 5 32.22 37.17 -28.36
CA THR A 5 31.76 35.83 -28.71
C THR A 5 30.30 35.75 -28.30
N GLN A 6 29.38 35.81 -29.27
CA GLN A 6 27.96 35.58 -29.04
C GLN A 6 27.78 34.13 -28.57
N ILE A 7 27.62 33.95 -27.25
CA ILE A 7 27.13 32.72 -26.65
C ILE A 7 25.64 32.66 -27.02
N LEU A 8 25.35 31.97 -28.13
CA LEU A 8 24.00 31.59 -28.50
C LEU A 8 23.53 30.56 -27.47
N PHE A 9 22.86 31.04 -26.42
CA PHE A 9 22.21 30.20 -25.42
C PHE A 9 21.03 29.51 -26.12
N LEU A 10 21.30 28.38 -26.78
CA LEU A 10 20.26 27.51 -27.33
C LEU A 10 19.59 26.83 -26.14
N PHE A 11 18.65 27.54 -25.51
CA PHE A 11 17.75 26.99 -24.50
C PHE A 11 16.82 26.01 -25.21
N SER A 12 17.32 24.81 -25.48
CA SER A 12 16.51 23.66 -25.87
C SER A 12 15.50 23.46 -24.74
N LEU A 13 14.24 23.86 -24.96
CA LEU A 13 13.12 23.42 -24.15
C LEU A 13 13.10 21.88 -24.20
N LEU A 14 13.74 21.25 -23.23
CA LEU A 14 13.43 19.89 -22.84
C LEU A 14 12.05 19.93 -22.20
N SER A 15 11.02 19.89 -23.04
CA SER A 15 9.67 19.58 -22.61
C SER A 15 9.67 18.12 -22.17
N PHE A 16 9.96 17.89 -20.88
CA PHE A 16 9.68 16.61 -20.26
C PHE A 16 8.16 16.45 -20.24
N THR A 17 7.60 15.83 -21.28
CA THR A 17 6.23 15.31 -21.20
C THR A 17 6.30 14.10 -20.28
N THR A 18 6.21 14.34 -18.97
CA THR A 18 5.85 13.25 -18.08
C THR A 18 4.44 12.84 -18.49
N TYR A 19 4.31 11.64 -19.05
CA TYR A 19 3.00 10.99 -19.15
C TYR A 19 2.55 10.77 -17.71
N ALA A 20 1.87 11.76 -17.14
CA ALA A 20 1.10 11.55 -15.92
C ALA A 20 0.09 10.46 -16.29
N ALA A 21 0.27 9.26 -15.73
CA ALA A 21 -0.68 8.18 -15.93
C ALA A 21 -2.05 8.69 -15.47
N VAL A 22 -2.99 8.85 -16.39
CA VAL A 22 -4.37 9.28 -16.12
C VAL A 22 -5.18 8.08 -15.58
N ASN A 23 -4.51 7.20 -14.83
CA ASN A 23 -5.01 5.91 -14.42
C ASN A 23 -4.88 5.80 -12.90
N ASP A 24 -5.91 5.26 -12.25
CA ASP A 24 -5.94 5.07 -10.80
C ASP A 24 -4.75 4.21 -10.30
N PHE A 25 -4.30 3.25 -11.11
CA PHE A 25 -3.16 2.39 -10.81
C PHE A 25 -2.40 1.97 -12.08
N CYS A 26 -1.11 1.67 -11.90
CA CYS A 26 -0.23 1.02 -12.87
C CYS A 26 0.48 -0.15 -12.18
N VAL A 27 -0.09 -1.35 -12.33
CA VAL A 27 0.56 -2.58 -11.84
C VAL A 27 1.65 -2.96 -12.84
N ALA A 28 2.89 -3.14 -12.38
CA ALA A 28 4.02 -3.51 -13.22
C ALA A 28 3.82 -4.89 -13.90
N ASP A 29 4.10 -4.97 -15.20
CA ASP A 29 4.23 -6.23 -15.94
C ASP A 29 5.65 -6.77 -15.83
N LEU A 30 5.88 -7.60 -14.80
CA LEU A 30 7.18 -8.22 -14.53
C LEU A 30 7.60 -9.26 -15.58
N LYS A 31 6.74 -9.62 -16.54
CA LYS A 31 7.10 -10.50 -17.66
C LYS A 31 7.64 -9.72 -18.86
N GLY A 32 7.45 -8.40 -18.88
CA GLY A 32 7.96 -7.50 -19.90
C GLY A 32 9.46 -7.16 -19.74
N PRO A 33 10.04 -6.42 -20.69
CA PRO A 33 11.40 -5.94 -20.58
C PRO A 33 11.54 -4.89 -19.47
N ASP A 34 12.53 -5.07 -18.60
CA ASP A 34 12.94 -4.05 -17.64
C ASP A 34 13.65 -2.90 -18.39
N THR A 35 13.28 -1.66 -18.07
CA THR A 35 13.84 -0.47 -18.71
C THR A 35 14.48 0.43 -17.64
N PRO A 36 15.37 1.38 -18.01
CA PRO A 36 15.89 2.34 -17.03
C PRO A 36 14.82 3.16 -16.30
N SER A 37 13.58 3.17 -16.81
CA SER A 37 12.41 3.82 -16.21
C SER A 37 11.49 2.85 -15.43
N GLY A 38 11.87 1.57 -15.32
CA GLY A 38 11.09 0.50 -14.70
C GLY A 38 10.31 -0.37 -15.71
N TYR A 39 9.33 -1.11 -15.21
CA TYR A 39 8.48 -2.00 -16.00
C TYR A 39 7.30 -1.26 -16.62
N GLN A 40 6.84 -1.74 -17.78
CA GLN A 40 5.57 -1.31 -18.38
C GLN A 40 4.38 -1.71 -17.49
N CYS A 41 3.28 -0.97 -17.56
CA CYS A 41 2.05 -1.34 -16.85
C CYS A 41 1.37 -2.54 -17.52
N LYS A 42 0.79 -3.43 -16.73
CA LYS A 42 -0.15 -4.45 -17.20
C LYS A 42 -1.37 -3.79 -17.86
N PRO A 43 -1.94 -4.39 -18.92
CA PRO A 43 -3.23 -3.97 -19.45
C PRO A 43 -4.34 -4.00 -18.38
N PRO A 44 -5.26 -3.02 -18.31
CA PRO A 44 -6.26 -2.92 -17.24
C PRO A 44 -7.15 -4.16 -17.08
N ASN A 45 -7.42 -4.87 -18.17
CA ASN A 45 -8.22 -6.10 -18.18
C ASN A 45 -7.49 -7.34 -17.64
N THR A 46 -6.19 -7.23 -17.36
CA THR A 46 -5.38 -8.32 -16.80
C THR A 46 -5.02 -8.08 -15.32
N VAL A 47 -5.32 -6.90 -14.81
CA VAL A 47 -5.08 -6.55 -13.40
C VAL A 47 -6.19 -7.17 -12.54
N THR A 48 -5.80 -7.86 -11.48
CA THR A 48 -6.73 -8.47 -10.52
C THR A 48 -6.50 -7.93 -9.11
N ALA A 49 -7.41 -8.24 -8.18
CA ALA A 49 -7.24 -7.88 -6.77
C ALA A 49 -5.94 -8.47 -6.17
N ASP A 50 -5.49 -9.62 -6.66
CA ASP A 50 -4.27 -10.28 -6.19
C ASP A 50 -3.01 -9.48 -6.49
N ASP A 51 -3.04 -8.59 -7.49
CA ASP A 51 -1.93 -7.69 -7.82
C ASP A 51 -1.68 -6.62 -6.74
N PHE A 52 -2.64 -6.41 -5.84
CA PHE A 52 -2.56 -5.44 -4.74
C PHE A 52 -2.35 -6.09 -3.37
N VAL A 53 -2.29 -7.42 -3.32
CA VAL A 53 -2.12 -8.18 -2.08
C VAL A 53 -0.74 -8.83 -2.08
N PHE A 54 0.06 -8.51 -1.07
CA PHE A 54 1.36 -9.15 -0.86
C PHE A 54 1.33 -9.98 0.44
N SER A 55 1.33 -11.30 0.30
CA SER A 55 1.33 -12.27 1.41
C SER A 55 2.56 -13.18 1.44
N GLY A 56 3.50 -12.98 0.50
CA GLY A 56 4.55 -13.96 0.17
C GLY A 56 5.79 -13.96 1.06
N LEU A 57 5.90 -13.08 2.06
CA LEU A 57 7.14 -12.94 2.82
C LEU A 57 7.01 -13.49 4.25
N THR A 58 7.43 -14.74 4.44
CA THR A 58 7.73 -15.25 5.79
C THR A 58 9.10 -14.70 6.20
N LEU A 59 9.11 -13.73 7.11
CA LEU A 59 10.33 -13.12 7.61
C LEU A 59 11.12 -14.08 8.51
N LYS A 60 12.43 -14.16 8.27
CA LYS A 60 13.42 -14.84 9.13
C LYS A 60 14.24 -13.79 9.89
N PRO A 61 14.99 -14.20 10.94
CA PRO A 61 15.89 -13.29 11.64
C PRO A 61 16.85 -12.60 10.66
N GLY A 62 16.83 -11.26 10.64
CA GLY A 62 17.65 -10.43 9.74
C GLY A 62 16.91 -9.85 8.53
N ASP A 63 15.75 -10.41 8.17
CA ASP A 63 14.93 -9.88 7.07
C ASP A 63 14.23 -8.58 7.48
N VAL A 64 14.01 -7.70 6.50
CA VAL A 64 13.31 -6.43 6.69
C VAL A 64 12.10 -6.38 5.75
N MET A 65 10.98 -5.92 6.28
CA MET A 65 9.77 -5.61 5.52
C MET A 65 9.41 -4.15 5.73
N VAL A 66 8.98 -3.47 4.66
CA VAL A 66 8.58 -2.07 4.69
C VAL A 66 7.10 -1.98 4.35
N PHE A 67 6.34 -1.27 5.18
CA PHE A 67 4.94 -0.95 4.92
C PHE A 67 4.84 0.51 4.49
N PRO A 68 4.31 0.81 3.29
CA PRO A 68 3.91 2.15 2.91
C PRO A 68 2.95 2.78 3.94
N GLN A 69 3.04 4.09 4.12
CA GLN A 69 2.21 4.81 5.08
C GLN A 69 0.72 4.68 4.73
N GLY A 70 -0.09 4.31 5.73
CA GLY A 70 -1.53 4.16 5.59
C GLY A 70 -1.99 2.84 4.98
N GLN A 71 -1.08 1.97 4.53
CA GLN A 71 -1.45 0.66 4.01
C GLN A 71 -1.83 -0.30 5.15
N LEU A 72 -2.99 -0.96 5.00
CA LEU A 72 -3.39 -2.05 5.89
C LEU A 72 -2.39 -3.20 5.78
N HIS A 73 -1.92 -3.68 6.91
CA HIS A 73 -0.95 -4.78 6.98
C HIS A 73 -1.18 -5.63 8.23
N PHE A 74 -0.66 -6.85 8.23
CA PHE A 74 -0.79 -7.80 9.33
C PHE A 74 0.49 -8.61 9.47
N GLN A 75 0.69 -9.20 10.66
CA GLN A 75 1.76 -10.18 10.90
C GLN A 75 1.17 -11.40 11.62
N VAL A 76 1.53 -12.59 11.16
CA VAL A 76 1.14 -13.86 11.77
C VAL A 76 2.39 -14.69 12.01
N ASN A 77 2.54 -15.22 13.22
CA ASN A 77 3.60 -16.16 13.53
C ASN A 77 3.27 -17.54 12.94
N SER A 78 3.93 -17.91 11.85
CA SER A 78 3.81 -19.21 11.19
C SER A 78 4.82 -20.25 11.69
N GLY A 79 5.76 -19.86 12.57
CA GLY A 79 6.83 -20.70 13.09
C GLY A 79 6.46 -21.47 14.37
N LYS A 80 7.40 -22.31 14.83
CA LYS A 80 7.30 -22.97 16.14
C LYS A 80 7.90 -22.07 17.21
N GLY A 81 7.14 -21.74 18.25
CA GLY A 81 7.61 -20.94 19.39
C GLY A 81 7.33 -19.44 19.26
N LYS A 82 7.99 -18.63 20.08
CA LYS A 82 7.78 -17.18 20.14
C LYS A 82 8.60 -16.46 19.06
N ALA A 83 7.95 -15.62 18.27
CA ALA A 83 8.60 -14.70 17.33
C ALA A 83 8.70 -13.29 17.93
N THR A 84 9.72 -12.53 17.54
CA THR A 84 9.91 -11.14 17.95
C THR A 84 10.42 -10.33 16.77
N ALA A 85 9.87 -9.15 16.58
CA ALA A 85 10.25 -8.21 15.54
C ALA A 85 10.47 -6.82 16.16
N PHE A 86 11.32 -6.03 15.53
CA PHE A 86 11.53 -4.62 15.86
C PHE A 86 10.84 -3.77 14.80
N LEU A 87 10.09 -2.76 15.24
CA LEU A 87 9.39 -1.83 14.37
C LEU A 87 10.10 -0.47 14.43
N ALA A 88 10.34 0.11 13.27
CA ALA A 88 10.88 1.47 13.15
C ALA A 88 9.89 2.31 12.35
N PHE A 89 9.65 3.53 12.83
CA PHE A 89 8.73 4.48 12.20
C PHE A 89 9.47 5.77 11.87
N SER A 90 9.12 6.40 10.75
CA SER A 90 9.65 7.70 10.34
C SER A 90 9.04 8.88 11.11
N SER A 91 8.12 8.62 12.04
CA SER A 91 7.44 9.63 12.87
C SER A 91 7.65 9.30 14.35
N ALA A 92 7.82 10.35 15.16
CA ALA A 92 7.82 10.23 16.62
C ALA A 92 6.43 9.89 17.21
N ASN A 93 5.37 10.08 16.41
CA ASN A 93 4.00 9.71 16.77
C ASN A 93 3.34 8.94 15.60
N PRO A 94 3.69 7.66 15.39
CA PRO A 94 3.23 6.89 14.23
C PRO A 94 1.74 6.52 14.27
N GLY A 95 1.10 6.54 15.45
CA GLY A 95 -0.28 6.08 15.63
C GLY A 95 -0.46 4.59 15.31
N ALA A 96 -1.57 4.01 15.76
CA ALA A 96 -1.96 2.66 15.37
C ALA A 96 -3.48 2.58 15.26
N GLN A 97 -3.95 2.01 14.16
CA GLN A 97 -5.36 1.78 13.90
C GLN A 97 -5.57 0.28 13.70
N LEU A 98 -6.12 -0.36 14.72
CA LEU A 98 -6.43 -1.78 14.68
C LEU A 98 -7.80 -1.98 14.04
N LEU A 99 -7.81 -2.48 12.80
CA LEU A 99 -9.01 -2.59 11.98
C LEU A 99 -10.16 -3.31 12.71
N ASP A 100 -9.88 -4.43 13.35
CA ASP A 100 -10.92 -5.22 14.04
C ASP A 100 -11.57 -4.47 15.20
N LEU A 101 -10.79 -3.71 15.98
CA LEU A 101 -11.32 -2.87 17.05
C LEU A 101 -12.09 -1.68 16.50
N LEU A 102 -11.60 -1.07 15.42
CA LEU A 102 -12.29 0.05 14.78
C LEU A 102 -13.61 -0.36 14.13
N LEU A 103 -13.70 -1.56 13.55
CA LEU A 103 -14.91 -2.09 12.94
C LEU A 103 -15.89 -2.68 13.96
N PHE A 104 -15.40 -3.40 14.97
CA PHE A 104 -16.26 -4.20 15.83
C PHE A 104 -16.25 -3.79 17.30
N GLY A 105 -15.24 -3.07 17.79
CA GLY A 105 -15.14 -2.57 19.18
C GLY A 105 -15.84 -1.23 19.42
N ASN A 106 -16.69 -0.76 18.49
CA ASN A 106 -17.35 0.54 18.54
C ASN A 106 -18.86 0.43 18.85
N SER A 107 -19.56 1.57 18.90
CA SER A 107 -21.02 1.68 19.11
C SER A 107 -21.83 2.04 17.86
N LEU A 108 -21.26 1.90 16.65
CA LEU A 108 -21.97 2.10 15.39
C LEU A 108 -23.03 1.00 15.19
N PRO A 109 -24.18 1.29 14.57
CA PRO A 109 -25.19 0.27 14.30
C PRO A 109 -24.61 -0.91 13.51
N SER A 110 -25.00 -2.13 13.87
CA SER A 110 -24.49 -3.35 13.22
C SER A 110 -24.84 -3.40 11.73
N GLU A 111 -25.95 -2.77 11.37
CA GLU A 111 -26.45 -2.64 9.99
C GLU A 111 -25.50 -1.81 9.12
N VAL A 112 -24.88 -0.76 9.68
CA VAL A 112 -23.90 0.07 8.96
C VAL A 112 -22.62 -0.71 8.70
N ILE A 113 -22.13 -1.45 9.72
CA ILE A 113 -20.93 -2.27 9.58
C ILE A 113 -21.19 -3.42 8.60
N ALA A 114 -22.37 -4.03 8.61
CA ALA A 114 -22.74 -5.07 7.66
C ALA A 114 -22.68 -4.58 6.21
N GLN A 115 -23.18 -3.36 5.94
CA GLN A 115 -23.14 -2.75 4.61
C GLN A 115 -21.72 -2.48 4.10
N THR A 116 -20.78 -2.15 4.99
CA THR A 116 -19.40 -1.81 4.60
C THR A 116 -18.47 -3.02 4.54
N THR A 117 -18.78 -4.08 5.29
CA THR A 117 -17.94 -5.28 5.38
C THR A 117 -18.46 -6.46 4.55
N PHE A 118 -19.67 -6.35 4.00
CA PHE A 118 -20.36 -7.44 3.31
C PHE A 118 -20.60 -8.69 4.17
N LEU A 119 -20.57 -8.53 5.50
CA LEU A 119 -20.90 -9.56 6.47
C LEU A 119 -22.38 -9.49 6.84
N ASP A 120 -22.95 -10.64 7.22
CA ASP A 120 -24.32 -10.67 7.74
C ASP A 120 -24.39 -9.94 9.09
N VAL A 121 -25.53 -9.30 9.37
CA VAL A 121 -25.76 -8.57 10.62
C VAL A 121 -25.52 -9.46 11.85
N GLU A 122 -25.86 -10.75 11.78
CA GLU A 122 -25.59 -11.69 12.88
C GLU A 122 -24.09 -11.96 13.07
N GLN A 123 -23.31 -12.04 11.99
CA GLN A 123 -21.86 -12.19 12.06
C GLN A 123 -21.23 -10.94 12.67
N VAL A 124 -21.69 -9.76 12.25
CA VAL A 124 -21.26 -8.47 12.83
C VAL A 124 -21.53 -8.46 14.33
N LYS A 125 -22.76 -8.78 14.78
CA LYS A 125 -23.10 -8.84 16.21
C LYS A 125 -22.19 -9.79 17.00
N LYS A 126 -21.88 -10.97 16.44
CA LYS A 126 -20.92 -11.91 17.05
C LYS A 126 -19.53 -11.31 17.18
N LEU A 127 -19.05 -10.62 16.15
CA LEU A 127 -17.75 -9.94 16.19
C LEU A 127 -17.76 -8.79 17.18
N LYS A 128 -18.81 -7.96 17.22
CA LYS A 128 -18.94 -6.87 18.21
C LYS A 128 -18.90 -7.39 19.64
N ALA A 129 -19.63 -8.47 19.93
CA ALA A 129 -19.58 -9.11 21.24
C ALA A 129 -18.17 -9.58 21.62
N ARG A 130 -17.38 -10.09 20.65
CA ARG A 130 -15.99 -10.51 20.87
C ARG A 130 -15.05 -9.33 21.13
N PHE A 131 -15.24 -8.21 20.44
CA PHE A 131 -14.36 -7.05 20.51
C PHE A 131 -14.86 -5.95 21.47
N GLY A 132 -15.95 -6.17 22.20
CA GLY A 132 -16.50 -5.24 23.20
C GLY A 132 -17.37 -4.11 22.63
N GLY A 133 -17.78 -4.20 21.36
CA GLY A 133 -18.71 -3.26 20.74
C GLY A 133 -20.16 -3.49 21.16
N LYS A 134 -20.99 -2.48 20.94
CA LYS A 134 -22.43 -2.45 21.27
C LYS A 134 -23.30 -2.40 20.04
#